data_AF-A0A7S0FTX5-F1
#
_entry.id   AF-A0A7S0FTX5-F1
#
_cell.length_a   1.000
_cell.length_b   1.000
_cell.length_c   1.000
_cell.angle_alpha   90.00
_cell.angle_beta   90.00
_cell.angle_gamma   90.00
#
_symmetry.space_group_name_H-M   'P 1'
#
loop_
_entity.id
_entity.type
_entity.pdbx_description
1 polymer ?
#
loop_
_entity_poly.entity_id
_entity_poly.type
_entity_poly.pdbx_seq_one_letter_code
_entity_poly.pdbx_strand_id
1 'polypeptide(L)'
;IESVLVCGLITSVCVQHSAFSIFEAGFRTLLVTDACGDRGRARHDAALALYGDYMYELVTADDLDDPKTGLVKAKPVWLSLDSEDDGAGQENTGVRSVQETVLRTGQDPTGATVVFED
;
A
#
# COMPACT_ATOMS: atom_id res chain seq x y z
N ILE A 1 8.29 -8.25 -3.36
CA ILE A 1 6.86 -8.07 -3.02
C ILE A 1 6.09 -9.01 -3.93
N GLU A 2 5.22 -9.86 -3.38
CA GLU A 2 4.46 -10.87 -4.15
C GLU A 2 2.98 -10.51 -4.25
N SER A 3 2.43 -9.92 -3.18
CA SER A 3 1.04 -9.46 -3.09
C SER A 3 1.00 -7.97 -2.79
N VAL A 4 0.01 -7.28 -3.35
CA VAL A 4 -0.24 -5.85 -3.12
C VAL A 4 -1.68 -5.67 -2.67
N LEU A 5 -1.84 -5.04 -1.50
CA LEU A 5 -3.13 -4.58 -0.99
C LEU A 5 -3.42 -3.19 -1.54
N VAL A 6 -4.58 -3.03 -2.16
CA VAL A 6 -5.03 -1.74 -2.71
C VAL A 6 -6.22 -1.24 -1.91
N CYS A 7 -6.12 -0.01 -1.43
CA CYS A 7 -7.18 0.72 -0.75
C CYS A 7 -7.14 2.20 -1.13
N GLY A 8 -8.26 2.93 -0.99
CA GLY A 8 -8.29 4.37 -1.20
C GLY A 8 -9.49 4.88 -1.99
N LEU A 9 -9.31 6.05 -2.61
CA LEU A 9 -10.36 6.79 -3.33
C LEU A 9 -9.76 7.33 -4.64
N ILE A 10 -10.44 7.31 -5.79
CA ILE A 10 -11.81 6.87 -6.06
C ILE A 10 -11.81 5.44 -6.63
N THR A 11 -12.71 4.57 -6.16
CA THR A 11 -12.78 3.15 -6.53
C THR A 11 -12.81 2.97 -8.04
N SER A 12 -13.71 3.67 -8.74
CA SER A 12 -13.85 3.58 -10.20
C SER A 12 -12.74 4.24 -11.02
N VAL A 13 -11.78 4.93 -10.38
CA VAL A 13 -10.71 5.68 -11.07
C VAL A 13 -9.35 5.26 -10.54
N CYS A 14 -8.73 6.03 -9.64
CA CYS A 14 -7.34 5.82 -9.23
C CYS A 14 -7.12 4.41 -8.69
N VAL A 15 -8.02 3.93 -7.83
CA VAL A 15 -7.95 2.58 -7.26
C VAL A 15 -8.00 1.51 -8.35
N GLN A 16 -8.96 1.63 -9.27
CA GLN A 16 -9.12 0.70 -10.39
C GLN A 16 -7.90 0.70 -11.33
N HIS A 17 -7.38 1.88 -11.66
CA HIS A 17 -6.23 2.02 -12.55
C HIS A 17 -4.96 1.47 -11.90
N SER A 18 -4.71 1.77 -10.63
CA SER A 18 -3.58 1.20 -9.88
C SER A 18 -3.69 -0.32 -9.78
N ALA A 19 -4.87 -0.86 -9.44
CA ALA A 19 -5.09 -2.29 -9.37
C ALA A 19 -4.87 -3.00 -10.72
N PHE A 20 -5.28 -2.37 -11.83
CA PHE A 20 -4.99 -2.86 -13.18
C PHE A 20 -3.49 -2.90 -13.47
N SER A 21 -2.75 -1.83 -13.17
CA SER A 21 -1.29 -1.80 -13.37
C SER A 21 -0.56 -2.84 -12.52
N ILE A 22 -0.99 -3.07 -11.27
CA ILE A 22 -0.43 -4.10 -10.39
C ILE A 22 -0.70 -5.50 -10.96
N PHE A 23 -1.93 -5.76 -11.41
CA PHE A 23 -2.33 -7.01 -12.04
C PHE A 23 -1.53 -7.28 -13.32
N GLU A 24 -1.37 -6.27 -14.18
CA GLU A 24 -0.62 -6.37 -15.43
C GLU A 24 0.88 -6.59 -15.19
N ALA A 25 1.44 -6.02 -14.13
CA ALA A 25 2.81 -6.29 -13.68
C ALA A 25 3.02 -7.70 -13.08
N GLY A 26 1.95 -8.50 -12.93
CA GLY A 26 2.00 -9.89 -12.50
C GLY A 26 2.05 -10.09 -10.98
N PHE A 27 1.71 -9.08 -10.18
CA PHE A 27 1.56 -9.24 -8.73
C PHE A 27 0.18 -9.77 -8.38
N ARG A 28 0.08 -10.45 -7.23
CA ARG A 28 -1.22 -10.82 -6.66
C ARG A 28 -1.90 -9.56 -6.10
N THR A 29 -2.97 -9.11 -6.75
CA THR A 29 -3.70 -7.90 -6.38
C THR A 29 -4.89 -8.23 -5.50
N LEU A 30 -4.99 -7.61 -4.33
CA LEU A 30 -6.17 -7.68 -3.47
C LEU A 30 -6.72 -6.27 -3.24
N LEU A 31 -8.03 -6.11 -3.36
CA LEU A 31 -8.72 -4.86 -3.09
C LEU A 31 -9.43 -4.94 -1.72
N VAL A 32 -9.06 -4.03 -0.80
CA VAL A 32 -9.71 -3.92 0.51
C VAL A 32 -10.96 -3.06 0.37
N THR A 33 -12.10 -3.73 0.12
CA THR A 33 -13.35 -3.13 -0.36
C THR A 33 -13.94 -2.08 0.59
N ASP A 34 -13.91 -2.34 1.90
CA ASP A 34 -14.38 -1.45 2.96
C ASP A 34 -13.42 -0.31 3.30
N ALA A 35 -12.16 -0.41 2.87
CA ALA A 35 -11.19 0.68 2.86
C ALA A 35 -11.16 1.45 1.52
N CYS A 36 -12.03 1.10 0.58
CA CYS A 36 -12.23 1.79 -0.68
C CYS A 36 -13.54 2.59 -0.70
N GLY A 37 -13.60 3.61 -1.55
CA GLY A 37 -14.83 4.37 -1.74
C GLY A 37 -14.89 5.14 -3.04
N ASP A 38 -16.09 5.61 -3.36
CA ASP A 38 -16.39 6.43 -4.53
C ASP A 38 -17.31 7.59 -4.11
N ARG A 39 -17.64 8.49 -5.03
CA ARG A 39 -18.60 9.59 -4.82
C ARG A 39 -20.02 9.12 -4.51
N GLY A 40 -20.29 7.82 -4.64
CA GLY A 40 -21.54 7.20 -4.22
C GLY A 40 -21.45 5.68 -4.25
N ARG A 41 -22.21 5.03 -3.37
CA ARG A 41 -22.20 3.56 -3.19
C ARG A 41 -22.48 2.81 -4.49
N ALA A 42 -23.47 3.24 -5.26
CA ALA A 42 -23.79 2.60 -6.55
C ALA A 42 -22.62 2.59 -7.55
N ARG A 43 -21.75 3.61 -7.55
CA ARG A 43 -20.55 3.61 -8.43
C ARG A 43 -19.46 2.70 -7.91
N HIS A 44 -19.23 2.71 -6.60
CA HIS A 44 -18.30 1.80 -5.93
C HIS A 44 -18.70 0.35 -6.20
N ASP A 45 -19.95 -0.02 -5.91
CA ASP A 45 -20.45 -1.39 -6.09
C ASP A 45 -20.42 -1.82 -7.58
N ALA A 46 -20.71 -0.91 -8.51
CA ALA A 46 -20.61 -1.19 -9.94
C ALA A 46 -19.17 -1.45 -10.40
N ALA A 47 -18.19 -0.72 -9.86
CA ALA A 47 -16.78 -0.97 -10.15
C ALA A 47 -16.35 -2.35 -9.62
N LEU A 48 -16.70 -2.68 -8.38
CA LEU A 48 -16.40 -4.00 -7.80
C LEU A 48 -17.05 -5.13 -8.61
N ALA A 49 -18.31 -4.97 -9.03
CA ALA A 49 -19.03 -5.99 -9.79
C ALA A 49 -18.45 -6.22 -11.20
N LEU A 50 -17.83 -5.21 -11.81
CA LEU A 50 -17.24 -5.32 -13.15
C LEU A 50 -15.85 -5.96 -13.13
N TYR A 51 -15.11 -5.80 -12.05
CA TYR A 51 -13.65 -5.97 -12.03
C TYR A 51 -13.14 -6.89 -10.93
N GLY A 52 -13.91 -7.06 -9.85
CA GLY A 52 -13.64 -8.01 -8.79
C GLY A 52 -13.64 -9.43 -9.31
N ASP A 53 -12.77 -10.26 -8.74
CA ASP A 53 -12.51 -11.66 -9.10
C ASP A 53 -11.99 -11.87 -10.54
N TYR A 54 -11.79 -10.79 -11.29
CA TYR A 54 -11.11 -10.79 -12.58
C TYR A 54 -9.69 -10.23 -12.46
N MET A 55 -9.55 -8.98 -11.98
CA MET A 55 -8.24 -8.31 -11.86
C MET A 55 -7.67 -8.32 -10.44
N TYR A 56 -8.54 -8.47 -9.45
CA TYR A 56 -8.16 -8.45 -8.04
C TYR A 56 -9.14 -9.26 -7.20
N GLU A 57 -8.62 -9.82 -6.11
CA GLU A 57 -9.43 -10.49 -5.09
C GLU A 57 -10.14 -9.44 -4.23
N LEU A 58 -11.42 -9.67 -3.93
CA LEU A 58 -12.20 -8.82 -3.04
C LEU A 58 -12.02 -9.30 -1.60
N VAL A 59 -11.49 -8.42 -0.74
CA VAL A 59 -11.34 -8.68 0.71
C VAL A 59 -11.87 -7.50 1.52
N THR A 60 -12.16 -7.73 2.78
CA THR A 60 -12.44 -6.68 3.77
C THR A 60 -11.24 -6.50 4.70
N ALA A 61 -11.19 -5.41 5.45
CA ALA A 61 -10.15 -5.17 6.44
C ALA A 61 -10.12 -6.29 7.51
N ASP A 62 -11.29 -6.83 7.86
CA ASP A 62 -11.43 -7.93 8.82
C ASP A 62 -10.85 -9.26 8.28
N ASP A 63 -10.88 -9.47 6.96
CA ASP A 63 -10.33 -10.68 6.33
C ASP A 63 -8.80 -10.70 6.34
N LEU A 64 -8.12 -9.56 6.55
CA LEU A 64 -6.66 -9.47 6.41
C LEU A 64 -5.88 -10.30 7.44
N ASP A 65 -6.48 -10.57 8.59
CA ASP A 65 -5.92 -11.45 9.62
C ASP A 65 -6.33 -12.93 9.42
N ASP A 66 -7.24 -13.25 8.47
CA ASP A 66 -7.67 -14.62 8.18
C ASP A 66 -6.54 -15.37 7.44
N PRO A 67 -6.09 -16.54 7.97
CA PRO A 67 -5.09 -17.38 7.32
C PRO A 67 -5.40 -17.77 5.87
N LYS A 68 -6.68 -17.75 5.46
CA LYS A 68 -7.10 -18.03 4.07
C LYS A 68 -6.54 -17.02 3.07
N THR A 69 -6.25 -15.78 3.49
CA THR A 69 -5.66 -14.77 2.59
C THR A 69 -4.20 -15.07 2.27
N GLY A 70 -3.53 -15.91 3.08
CA GLY A 70 -2.09 -16.18 2.97
C GLY A 70 -1.20 -14.98 3.29
N LEU A 71 -1.77 -13.88 3.81
CA LEU A 71 -1.03 -12.68 4.15
C LEU A 71 -0.31 -12.85 5.49
N VAL A 72 0.86 -12.22 5.61
CA VAL A 72 1.63 -12.17 6.85
C VAL A 72 1.78 -10.71 7.27
N LYS A 73 1.51 -10.43 8.54
CA LYS A 73 1.63 -9.08 9.09
C LYS A 73 3.08 -8.60 9.01
N ALA A 74 3.30 -7.53 8.25
CA ALA A 74 4.61 -6.92 8.14
C ALA A 74 4.96 -6.14 9.42
N LYS A 75 6.26 -6.07 9.75
CA LYS A 75 6.76 -5.12 10.74
C LYS A 75 6.58 -3.71 10.17
N PRO A 76 5.88 -2.79 10.85
CA PRO A 76 5.69 -1.46 10.30
C PRO A 76 7.04 -0.73 10.22
N VAL A 77 7.31 -0.13 9.07
CA VAL A 77 8.45 0.76 8.85
C VAL A 77 7.89 2.18 8.89
N TRP A 78 7.99 2.82 10.04
CA TRP A 78 7.57 4.20 10.21
C TRP A 78 8.69 5.13 9.74
N LEU A 79 8.39 6.06 8.82
CA LEU A 79 9.22 7.25 8.66
C LEU A 79 8.88 8.21 9.81
N SER A 80 9.76 8.32 10.80
CA SER A 80 9.72 9.44 11.73
C SER A 80 10.23 10.69 11.02
N LEU A 81 9.33 11.64 10.79
CA LEU A 81 9.72 13.02 10.47
C LEU A 81 10.15 13.64 11.80
N ASP A 82 11.45 13.73 12.03
CA ASP A 82 11.98 14.52 13.14
C ASP A 82 11.52 15.97 12.90
N SER A 83 10.51 16.42 13.64
CA SER A 83 10.21 17.86 13.71
C SER A 83 11.42 18.51 14.37
N GLU A 84 12.13 19.37 13.66
CA GLU A 84 13.23 20.13 14.23
C GLU A 84 12.73 20.97 15.41
N ASP A 85 13.20 20.52 16.59
CA ASP A 85 13.66 21.29 17.74
C ASP A 85 12.62 22.02 18.62
N ASP A 86 12.23 21.34 19.70
CA ASP A 86 12.26 21.92 21.06
C ASP A 86 13.05 20.96 21.98
N GLY A 87 14.38 21.01 21.83
CA GLY A 87 15.45 20.52 22.70
C GLY A 87 15.14 19.56 23.86
N ALA A 88 15.59 18.31 23.72
CA ALA A 88 16.46 17.60 24.68
C ALA A 88 16.86 16.24 24.08
N GLY A 89 18.16 15.98 24.01
CA GLY A 89 18.74 14.96 23.14
C GLY A 89 18.49 13.51 23.52
N GLN A 90 18.49 12.66 22.49
CA GLN A 90 18.98 11.29 22.54
C GLN A 90 19.49 10.90 21.13
N GLU A 91 20.71 10.40 21.07
CA GLU A 91 21.50 10.13 19.85
C GLU A 91 20.81 9.18 18.86
N ASN A 92 20.74 9.55 17.57
CA ASN A 92 20.23 8.68 16.51
C ASN A 92 21.12 8.72 15.25
N THR A 93 22.31 8.13 15.36
CA THR A 93 23.32 8.08 14.28
C THR A 93 23.01 7.10 13.15
N GLY A 94 21.96 6.28 13.27
CA GLY A 94 21.59 5.26 12.27
C GLY A 94 20.64 5.74 11.15
N VAL A 95 19.84 6.78 11.40
CA VAL A 95 18.71 7.16 10.53
C VAL A 95 19.15 7.89 9.26
N ARG A 96 20.19 8.75 9.35
CA ARG A 96 20.70 9.51 8.20
C ARG A 96 21.19 8.62 7.06
N SER A 97 21.81 7.48 7.39
CA SER A 97 22.33 6.53 6.39
C SER A 97 21.21 5.90 5.55
N VAL A 98 20.02 5.72 6.12
CA VAL A 98 18.93 5.00 5.45
C VAL A 98 18.22 5.91 4.45
N GLN A 99 17.90 7.15 4.84
CA GLN A 99 17.27 8.13 3.94
C GLN A 99 18.15 8.44 2.72
N GLU A 100 19.45 8.66 2.92
CA GLU A 100 20.36 8.94 1.80
C GLU A 100 20.49 7.73 0.87
N THR A 101 20.41 6.51 1.40
CA THR A 101 20.41 5.29 0.59
C THR A 101 19.10 5.16 -0.20
N VAL A 102 17.93 5.27 0.45
CA VAL A 102 16.62 5.13 -0.23
C VAL A 102 16.44 6.18 -1.32
N LEU A 103 16.83 7.43 -1.08
CA LEU A 103 16.77 8.50 -2.08
C LEU A 103 17.74 8.28 -3.25
N ARG A 104 18.88 7.62 -3.02
CA ARG A 104 19.88 7.34 -4.07
C ARG A 104 19.60 6.06 -4.85
N THR A 105 19.07 5.02 -4.20
CA THR A 105 18.92 3.68 -4.78
C THR A 105 17.47 3.34 -5.14
N GLY A 106 16.49 4.10 -4.62
CA GLY A 106 15.08 3.71 -4.69
C GLY A 106 14.80 2.42 -3.92
N GLN A 107 15.67 2.03 -2.99
CA GLN A 107 15.54 0.79 -2.21
C GLN A 107 15.71 1.06 -0.72
N ASP A 108 14.86 0.44 0.08
CA ASP A 108 14.94 0.48 1.53
C ASP A 108 16.13 -0.36 2.07
N PRO A 109 16.45 -0.31 3.37
CA PRO A 109 17.58 -1.06 3.94
C PRO A 109 17.35 -2.59 3.95
N THR A 110 16.15 -3.07 3.59
CA THR A 110 15.84 -4.49 3.37
C THR A 110 15.99 -4.90 1.90
N GLY A 111 16.30 -3.95 1.01
CA GLY A 111 16.45 -4.14 -0.42
C GLY A 111 15.15 -4.03 -1.21
N ALA A 112 14.04 -3.67 -0.57
CA ALA A 112 12.74 -3.52 -1.23
C ALA A 112 12.69 -2.22 -2.03
N THR A 113 12.27 -2.30 -3.29
CA THR A 113 12.07 -1.14 -4.15
C THR A 113 10.95 -0.26 -3.61
N VAL A 114 11.26 1.01 -3.39
CA VAL A 114 10.33 2.05 -2.97
C VAL A 114 9.93 2.82 -4.22
N VAL A 115 8.68 2.65 -4.64
CA VAL A 115 8.10 3.42 -5.75
C VAL A 115 7.38 4.61 -5.14
N PHE A 116 7.79 5.81 -5.53
CA PHE A 116 7.09 7.04 -5.21
C PHE A 116 6.18 7.37 -6.41
N GLU A 117 4.87 7.30 -6.25
CA GLU A 117 3.93 7.89 -7.21
C GLU A 117 3.68 9.36 -6.80
N ASP A 118 3.74 10.27 -7.78
CA ASP A 118 3.61 11.74 -7.64
C ASP A 118 2.18 12.17 -7.26
#